data_AF-A0A3C1PG94-F1
#
_entry.id   AF-A0A3C1PG94-F1
#
_cell.length_a   1.000
_cell.length_b   1.000
_cell.length_c   1.000
_cell.angle_alpha   90.00
_cell.angle_beta   90.00
_cell.angle_gamma   90.00
#
_symmetry.space_group_name_H-M   'P 1'
#
loop_
_entity.id
_entity.type
_entity.pdbx_description
1 polymer ?
#
loop_
_entity_poly.entity_id
_entity_poly.type
_entity_poly.pdbx_seq_one_letter_code
_entity_poly.pdbx_strand_id
1 'polypeptide(L)'
;MKNIYFLDTSYILALEIKNEDAHQQVLQNWTNLAKSKPFLVTTTYIFDEIVTFFNSRNLHYKAVEVGNRLLESPDIELIEVDRTLFNEGWQFFQKYKDKSYSLTDCLSFIVMQEREIVTALTLDHHFLQAGFQILPS
;
A
#
# COMPACT_ATOMS: atom_id res chain seq x y z
N MET A 1 10.00 18.75 -7.21
CA MET A 1 10.06 17.68 -6.19
C MET A 1 9.20 16.54 -6.71
N LYS A 2 9.67 15.30 -6.67
CA LYS A 2 8.88 14.14 -7.12
C LYS A 2 7.77 13.95 -6.08
N ASN A 3 6.50 13.87 -6.48
CA ASN A 3 5.44 13.56 -5.52
C ASN A 3 5.56 12.08 -5.16
N ILE A 4 6.04 11.80 -3.95
CA ILE A 4 6.22 10.44 -3.43
C ILE A 4 4.97 10.07 -2.62
N TYR A 5 4.41 8.90 -2.89
CA TYR A 5 3.28 8.35 -2.15
C TYR A 5 3.57 6.94 -1.71
N PHE A 6 3.00 6.54 -0.57
CA PHE A 6 3.00 5.16 -0.16
C PHE A 6 1.81 4.44 -0.82
N LEU A 7 2.01 3.27 -1.40
CA LEU A 7 0.96 2.51 -2.09
C LEU A 7 0.56 1.30 -1.26
N ASP A 8 -0.68 1.28 -0.78
CA ASP A 8 -1.25 0.24 0.07
C ASP A 8 -2.04 -0.82 -0.71
N THR A 9 -2.23 -1.99 -0.11
CA THR A 9 -3.01 -3.12 -0.63
C THR A 9 -4.41 -2.68 -1.06
N SER A 10 -5.13 -1.95 -0.20
CA SER A 10 -6.54 -1.59 -0.43
C SER A 10 -6.75 -0.76 -1.70
N TYR A 11 -5.82 0.15 -2.01
CA TYR A 11 -5.87 0.98 -3.21
C TYR A 11 -5.62 0.16 -4.48
N ILE A 12 -4.66 -0.76 -4.44
CA ILE A 12 -4.37 -1.66 -5.57
C ILE A 12 -5.58 -2.57 -5.84
N LEU A 13 -6.16 -3.16 -4.79
CA LEU A 13 -7.34 -4.02 -4.94
C LEU A 13 -8.52 -3.24 -5.54
N ALA A 14 -8.77 -2.02 -5.08
CA ALA A 14 -9.82 -1.16 -5.63
C ALA A 14 -9.58 -0.79 -7.10
N LEU A 15 -8.33 -0.62 -7.55
CA LEU A 15 -8.03 -0.42 -8.98
C LEU A 15 -8.31 -1.65 -9.84
N GLU A 16 -8.09 -2.85 -9.31
CA GLU A 16 -8.17 -4.10 -10.07
C GLU A 16 -9.56 -4.74 -10.06
N ILE A 17 -10.38 -4.46 -9.03
CA ILE A 17 -11.71 -5.04 -8.85
C ILE A 17 -12.78 -4.04 -9.31
N LYS A 18 -13.36 -4.27 -10.49
CA LYS A 18 -14.27 -3.32 -11.17
C LYS A 18 -15.68 -3.19 -10.58
N ASN A 19 -16.08 -4.08 -9.67
CA ASN A 19 -17.48 -4.27 -9.28
C ASN A 19 -17.87 -3.58 -7.95
N GLU A 20 -17.03 -2.67 -7.45
CA GLU A 20 -17.23 -2.00 -6.15
C GLU A 20 -17.27 -0.48 -6.34
N ASP A 21 -18.08 0.23 -5.55
CA ASP A 21 -18.17 1.70 -5.60
C ASP A 21 -16.80 2.38 -5.40
N ALA A 22 -15.94 1.75 -4.59
CA ALA A 22 -14.56 2.14 -4.39
C ALA A 22 -13.74 2.21 -5.68
N HIS A 23 -14.03 1.36 -6.68
CA HIS A 23 -13.30 1.32 -7.94
C HIS A 23 -13.35 2.65 -8.68
N GLN A 24 -14.53 3.27 -8.77
CA GLN A 24 -14.69 4.52 -9.52
C GLN A 24 -13.94 5.67 -8.84
N GLN A 25 -14.04 5.77 -7.52
CA GLN A 25 -13.35 6.80 -6.74
C GLN A 25 -11.84 6.68 -6.87
N VAL A 26 -11.31 5.47 -6.71
CA VAL A 26 -9.87 5.20 -6.81
C VAL A 26 -9.38 5.38 -8.24
N LEU A 27 -10.13 4.92 -9.25
CA LEU A 27 -9.77 5.10 -10.66
C LEU A 27 -9.72 6.58 -11.05
N GLN A 28 -10.67 7.39 -10.59
CA GLN A 28 -10.66 8.84 -10.83
C GLN A 28 -9.47 9.51 -10.15
N ASN A 29 -9.18 9.15 -8.90
CA ASN A 29 -8.01 9.63 -8.17
C ASN A 29 -6.71 9.27 -8.91
N TRP A 30 -6.53 8.00 -9.29
CA TRP A 30 -5.37 7.51 -10.02
C TRP A 30 -5.19 8.20 -11.37
N THR A 31 -6.27 8.36 -12.15
CA THR A 31 -6.23 9.02 -13.46
C THR A 31 -5.73 10.47 -13.35
N ASN A 32 -6.06 11.16 -12.26
CA ASN A 32 -5.55 12.50 -12.01
C ASN A 32 -4.11 12.48 -11.49
N LEU A 33 -3.79 11.57 -10.58
CA LEU A 33 -2.45 11.44 -10.00
C LEU A 33 -1.41 11.06 -11.05
N ALA A 34 -1.73 10.13 -11.95
CA ALA A 34 -0.83 9.66 -13.01
C ALA A 34 -0.34 10.77 -13.95
N LYS A 35 -1.07 11.90 -14.06
CA LYS A 35 -0.65 13.07 -14.86
C LYS A 35 0.65 13.70 -14.35
N SER A 36 0.93 13.58 -13.05
CA SER A 36 2.16 14.11 -12.44
C SER A 36 3.31 13.10 -12.40
N LYS A 37 3.09 11.85 -12.85
CA LYS A 37 4.06 10.74 -12.79
C LYS A 37 4.60 10.56 -11.36
N PRO A 38 3.74 10.20 -10.41
CA PRO A 38 4.15 10.03 -9.01
C PRO A 38 5.19 8.92 -8.89
N PHE A 39 6.04 9.02 -7.88
CA PHE A 39 6.86 7.89 -7.46
C PHE A 39 6.16 7.19 -6.32
N LEU A 40 6.06 5.88 -6.38
CA LEU A 40 5.34 5.09 -5.39
C LEU A 40 6.33 4.25 -4.59
N VAL A 41 6.07 4.12 -3.31
CA VAL A 41 6.79 3.23 -2.40
C VAL A 41 5.80 2.24 -1.82
N THR A 42 6.14 0.96 -1.81
CA THR A 42 5.35 -0.08 -1.15
C THR A 42 6.28 -1.11 -0.51
N THR A 43 5.76 -2.16 0.12
CA THR A 43 6.58 -3.15 0.83
C THR A 43 6.36 -4.57 0.33
N THR A 44 7.31 -5.46 0.61
CA THR A 44 7.16 -6.90 0.32
C THR A 44 5.96 -7.53 1.05
N TYR A 45 5.50 -6.96 2.16
CA TYR A 45 4.31 -7.43 2.88
C TYR A 45 3.01 -7.03 2.17
N ILE A 46 2.95 -5.83 1.59
CA ILE A 46 1.83 -5.44 0.71
C ILE A 46 1.82 -6.30 -0.55
N PHE A 47 2.99 -6.57 -1.13
CA PHE A 47 3.11 -7.51 -2.25
C PHE A 47 2.55 -8.89 -1.88
N ASP A 48 2.91 -9.43 -0.71
CA ASP A 48 2.37 -10.70 -0.21
C ASP A 48 0.84 -10.65 -0.05
N GLU A 49 0.29 -9.62 0.58
CA GLU A 49 -1.15 -9.46 0.74
C GLU A 49 -1.88 -9.47 -0.60
N ILE A 50 -1.37 -8.78 -1.62
CA ILE A 50 -1.98 -8.71 -2.95
C ILE A 50 -1.96 -10.07 -3.64
N VAL A 51 -0.79 -10.72 -3.68
CA VAL A 51 -0.63 -12.02 -4.33
C VAL A 51 -1.51 -13.05 -3.63
N THR A 52 -1.50 -13.07 -2.31
CA THR A 52 -2.32 -13.96 -1.48
C THR A 52 -3.82 -13.69 -1.66
N PHE A 53 -4.23 -12.42 -1.72
CA PHE A 53 -5.63 -12.01 -1.92
C PHE A 53 -6.20 -12.54 -3.25
N PHE A 54 -5.48 -12.36 -4.35
CA PHE A 54 -5.94 -12.83 -5.67
C PHE A 54 -5.88 -14.36 -5.76
N ASN A 55 -4.80 -14.97 -5.29
CA ASN A 55 -4.63 -16.42 -5.38
C ASN A 55 -5.68 -17.18 -4.56
N SER A 56 -6.03 -16.69 -3.36
CA SER A 56 -7.10 -17.26 -2.52
C SER A 56 -8.50 -17.21 -3.15
N ARG A 57 -8.70 -16.39 -4.20
CA ARG A 57 -9.95 -16.28 -4.97
C ARG A 57 -9.92 -17.04 -6.29
N ASN A 58 -8.97 -17.96 -6.47
CA ASN A 58 -8.73 -18.68 -7.71
C ASN A 58 -8.38 -17.76 -8.89
N LEU A 59 -7.82 -16.57 -8.62
CA LEU A 59 -7.39 -15.60 -9.64
C LEU A 59 -5.87 -15.62 -9.79
N HIS A 60 -5.27 -16.81 -9.95
CA HIS A 60 -3.82 -16.99 -10.00
C HIS A 60 -3.15 -16.14 -11.08
N TYR A 61 -3.72 -16.12 -12.30
CA TYR A 61 -3.22 -15.27 -13.39
C TYR A 61 -3.15 -13.80 -12.98
N LYS A 62 -4.18 -13.30 -12.27
CA LYS A 62 -4.25 -11.92 -11.81
C LYS A 62 -3.21 -11.63 -10.73
N ALA A 63 -2.98 -12.58 -9.81
CA ALA A 63 -1.95 -12.48 -8.79
C ALA A 63 -0.55 -12.27 -9.43
N VAL A 64 -0.22 -13.09 -10.44
CA VAL A 64 1.05 -12.98 -11.18
C VAL A 64 1.12 -11.68 -12.00
N GLU A 65 0.03 -11.32 -12.69
CA GLU A 65 -0.04 -10.08 -13.48
C GLU A 65 0.23 -8.84 -12.62
N VAL A 66 -0.47 -8.69 -11.50
CA VAL A 66 -0.33 -7.55 -10.60
C VAL A 66 1.03 -7.58 -9.89
N GLY A 67 1.49 -8.75 -9.44
CA GLY A 67 2.80 -8.91 -8.84
C GLY A 67 3.94 -8.47 -9.78
N ASN A 68 3.94 -8.93 -11.02
CA ASN A 68 4.96 -8.52 -12.00
C ASN A 68 4.91 -7.02 -12.28
N ARG A 69 3.71 -6.42 -12.36
CA ARG A 69 3.58 -4.96 -12.52
C ARG A 69 4.20 -4.18 -11.37
N LEU A 70 4.12 -4.69 -10.14
CA LEU A 70 4.78 -4.05 -8.98
C LEU A 70 6.30 -4.21 -9.03
N LEU A 71 6.80 -5.38 -9.43
CA LEU A 71 8.23 -5.68 -9.49
C LEU A 71 8.96 -4.98 -10.65
N GLU A 72 8.32 -4.86 -11.80
CA GLU A 72 8.94 -4.39 -13.05
C GLU A 72 8.77 -2.89 -13.28
N SER A 73 7.90 -2.22 -12.50
CA SER A 73 7.63 -0.79 -12.70
C SER A 73 8.80 0.08 -12.26
N PRO A 74 9.36 0.95 -13.13
CA PRO A 74 10.43 1.87 -12.77
C PRO A 74 9.99 3.02 -11.87
N ASP A 75 8.67 3.22 -11.73
CA ASP A 75 8.07 4.28 -10.91
C ASP A 75 7.60 3.77 -9.53
N ILE A 76 7.85 2.49 -9.22
CA ILE A 76 7.53 1.86 -7.94
C ILE A 76 8.83 1.36 -7.30
N GLU A 77 9.07 1.75 -6.06
CA GLU A 77 10.07 1.14 -5.19
C GLU A 77 9.40 0.11 -4.28
N LEU A 78 9.81 -1.15 -4.41
CA LEU A 78 9.41 -2.22 -3.49
C LEU A 78 10.44 -2.34 -2.37
N ILE A 79 10.08 -1.90 -1.16
CA ILE A 79 10.93 -1.99 0.02
C ILE A 79 10.90 -3.41 0.56
N GLU A 80 12.08 -4.04 0.61
CA GLU A 80 12.26 -5.33 1.28
C GLU A 80 12.21 -5.14 2.79
N VAL A 81 11.31 -5.89 3.46
CA VAL A 81 11.24 -5.90 4.92
C VAL A 81 12.36 -6.76 5.47
N ASP A 82 13.46 -6.11 5.85
CA ASP A 82 14.58 -6.76 6.51
C ASP A 82 14.29 -7.04 8.01
N ARG A 83 15.27 -7.62 8.71
CA ARG A 83 15.11 -7.96 10.12
C ARG A 83 14.94 -6.74 11.02
N THR A 84 15.58 -5.62 10.69
CA THR A 84 15.50 -4.38 11.47
C THR A 84 14.11 -3.80 11.36
N LEU A 85 13.65 -3.57 10.13
CA LEU A 85 12.31 -3.05 9.84
C LEU A 85 11.22 -3.97 10.42
N PHE A 86 11.39 -5.30 10.30
CA PHE A 86 10.47 -6.26 10.90
C PHE A 86 10.37 -6.09 12.43
N ASN A 87 11.50 -5.97 13.13
CA ASN A 87 11.50 -5.82 14.58
C ASN A 87 10.85 -4.49 15.02
N GLU A 88 11.08 -3.41 14.28
CA GLU A 88 10.49 -2.10 14.56
C GLU A 88 8.98 -2.11 14.34
N GLY A 89 8.52 -2.64 13.21
CA GLY A 89 7.09 -2.83 12.95
C GLY A 89 6.43 -3.73 14.00
N TRP A 90 7.12 -4.79 14.43
CA TRP A 90 6.64 -5.67 15.49
C TRP A 90 6.54 -4.96 16.84
N GLN A 91 7.54 -4.17 17.23
CA GLN A 91 7.50 -3.37 18.46
C GLN A 91 6.37 -2.33 18.41
N PHE A 92 6.16 -1.69 17.25
CA PHE A 92 5.06 -0.76 17.04
C PHE A 92 3.71 -1.48 17.23
N PHE A 93 3.53 -2.62 16.58
CA PHE A 93 2.32 -3.44 16.70
C PHE A 93 2.01 -3.80 18.17
N GLN A 94 3.00 -4.20 18.95
CA GLN A 94 2.82 -4.54 20.36
C GLN A 94 2.38 -3.35 21.23
N LYS A 95 2.75 -2.12 20.86
CA LYS A 95 2.45 -0.89 21.63
C LYS A 95 1.00 -0.45 21.49
N TYR A 96 0.40 -0.62 20.32
CA TYR A 96 -0.94 -0.10 19.98
C TYR A 96 -2.04 -1.16 20.06
N LYS A 97 -2.13 -1.82 21.21
CA LYS A 97 -3.13 -2.88 21.47
C LYS A 97 -4.60 -2.40 21.42
N ASP A 98 -4.83 -1.10 21.52
CA ASP A 98 -6.15 -0.47 21.42
C ASP A 98 -6.57 -0.19 19.97
N LYS A 99 -5.68 -0.45 19.01
CA LYS A 99 -5.91 -0.29 17.57
C LYS A 99 -6.05 -1.64 16.88
N SER A 100 -6.81 -1.66 15.79
CA SER A 100 -7.02 -2.83 14.93
C SER A 100 -5.99 -2.92 13.79
N TYR A 101 -4.80 -2.33 13.96
CA TYR A 101 -3.75 -2.35 12.96
C TYR A 101 -3.32 -3.78 12.64
N SER A 102 -3.05 -4.05 11.37
CA SER A 102 -2.31 -5.24 10.95
C SER A 102 -0.80 -5.02 11.18
N LEU A 103 -0.01 -6.11 11.14
CA LEU A 103 1.44 -5.97 11.11
C LEU A 103 1.91 -5.28 9.82
N THR A 104 1.23 -5.54 8.69
CA THR A 104 1.48 -4.87 7.40
C THR A 104 1.32 -3.35 7.53
N ASP A 105 0.28 -2.88 8.21
CA ASP A 105 0.04 -1.46 8.47
C ASP A 105 1.19 -0.88 9.29
N CYS A 106 1.59 -1.57 10.37
CA CYS A 106 2.67 -1.11 11.24
C CYS A 106 4.00 -0.99 10.48
N LEU A 107 4.33 -1.97 9.63
CA LEU A 107 5.52 -1.92 8.77
C LEU A 107 5.43 -0.75 7.76
N SER A 108 4.25 -0.55 7.18
CA SER A 108 3.98 0.58 6.29
C SER A 108 4.21 1.92 6.98
N PHE A 109 3.75 2.07 8.23
CA PHE A 109 3.94 3.29 9.00
C PHE A 109 5.41 3.57 9.29
N ILE A 110 6.20 2.56 9.66
CA ILE A 110 7.64 2.73 9.85
C ILE A 110 8.32 3.17 8.56
N VAL A 111 8.04 2.50 7.43
CA VAL A 111 8.59 2.88 6.11
C VAL A 111 8.22 4.31 5.75
N MET A 112 6.96 4.71 5.95
CA MET A 112 6.52 6.07 5.66
C MET A 112 7.22 7.10 6.54
N GLN A 113 7.45 6.81 7.82
CA GLN A 113 8.18 7.69 8.74
C GLN A 113 9.65 7.84 8.33
N GLU A 114 10.35 6.74 8.07
CA GLU A 114 11.77 6.75 7.69
C GLU A 114 12.02 7.44 6.34
N ARG A 115 11.05 7.35 5.42
CA ARG A 115 11.14 7.90 4.06
C ARG A 115 10.50 9.28 3.92
N GLU A 116 10.03 9.87 5.03
CA GLU A 116 9.33 11.16 5.07
C GLU A 116 8.12 11.24 4.11
N ILE A 117 7.41 10.12 3.94
CA ILE A 117 6.23 10.01 3.08
C ILE A 117 5.00 10.39 3.88
N VAL A 118 4.35 11.48 3.49
CA VAL A 118 3.21 12.04 4.23
C VAL A 118 1.87 11.44 3.80
N THR A 119 1.75 10.99 2.54
CA THR A 119 0.47 10.59 1.94
C THR A 119 0.51 9.14 1.47
N ALA A 120 -0.47 8.35 1.92
CA ALA A 120 -0.74 7.00 1.45
C ALA A 120 -1.87 6.99 0.40
N LEU A 121 -1.71 6.17 -0.63
CA LEU A 121 -2.76 5.74 -1.53
C LEU A 121 -3.40 4.50 -0.90
N THR A 122 -4.50 4.69 -0.19
CA THR A 122 -5.17 3.67 0.63
C THR A 122 -6.63 4.03 0.85
N LEU A 123 -7.47 3.03 1.07
CA LEU A 123 -8.83 3.17 1.59
C LEU A 123 -8.92 2.82 3.08
N ASP A 124 -7.81 2.44 3.71
CA ASP A 124 -7.76 2.11 5.11
C ASP A 124 -7.55 3.35 6.00
N HIS A 125 -8.56 3.62 6.82
CA HIS A 125 -8.55 4.66 7.82
C HIS A 125 -7.46 4.51 8.90
N HIS A 126 -6.82 3.34 9.04
CA HIS A 126 -5.70 3.15 9.97
C HIS A 126 -4.53 4.12 9.69
N PHE A 127 -4.28 4.46 8.43
CA PHE A 127 -3.25 5.43 8.07
C PHE A 127 -3.56 6.83 8.60
N LEU A 128 -4.84 7.24 8.58
CA LEU A 128 -5.28 8.50 9.20
C LEU A 128 -5.08 8.47 10.72
N GLN A 129 -5.40 7.34 11.37
CA GLN A 129 -5.22 7.18 12.82
C GLN A 129 -3.74 7.23 13.23
N ALA A 130 -2.85 6.76 12.36
CA ALA A 130 -1.40 6.82 12.52
C ALA A 130 -0.79 8.21 12.20
N GLY A 131 -1.60 9.16 11.73
CA GLY A 131 -1.19 10.55 11.48
C GLY A 131 -0.78 10.86 10.04
N PHE A 132 -1.01 9.95 9.10
CA PHE A 132 -0.76 10.17 7.68
C PHE A 132 -1.96 10.80 6.98
N GLN A 133 -1.74 11.32 5.77
CA GLN A 133 -2.80 11.69 4.85
C GLN A 133 -3.15 10.49 3.97
N ILE A 134 -4.40 10.38 3.53
CA ILE A 134 -4.82 9.33 2.59
C ILE A 134 -5.41 9.93 1.31
N LEU A 135 -5.26 9.20 0.21
CA LEU A 135 -5.93 9.45 -1.05
C LEU A 135 -6.51 8.14 -1.63
N PRO A 136 -7.73 8.18 -2.21
CA PRO A 136 -8.69 9.28 -2.14
C PRO A 136 -9.23 9.49 -0.71
N SER A 137 -9.50 10.74 -0.34
CA SER A 137 -10.15 11.12 0.93
C SER A 137 -11.66 11.22 0.78
#